data_AF-A0A1H8A5C2-F1
#
_entry.id   AF-A0A1H8A5C2-F1
#
_cell.length_a   1.000
_cell.length_b   1.000
_cell.length_c   1.000
_cell.angle_alpha   90.00
_cell.angle_beta   90.00
_cell.angle_gamma   90.00
#
_symmetry.space_group_name_H-M   'P 1'
#
loop_
_entity.id
_entity.type
_entity.pdbx_description
1 polymer ?
#
loop_
_entity_poly.entity_id
_entity_poly.type
_entity_poly.pdbx_seq_one_letter_code
_entity_poly.pdbx_strand_id
1 'polypeptide(L)'
;MTAAFTIRLDDETLAKLDALAADTDRSRNWLVAKAIQDYVELNAWQIQRIKEGIAEADRGEFATDEELDAIEAKLQAMINAGR
;
A
#
# COMPACT_ATOMS: atom_id res chain seq x y z
N MET A 1 2.29 -22.87 -5.00
CA MET A 1 2.22 -23.65 -3.75
C MET A 1 1.40 -22.87 -2.75
N THR A 2 0.56 -23.52 -1.96
CA THR A 2 -0.17 -22.90 -0.84
C THR A 2 0.40 -23.42 0.48
N ALA A 3 0.46 -22.55 1.48
CA ALA A 3 0.88 -22.88 2.83
C ALA A 3 -0.27 -22.55 3.80
N ALA A 4 -0.46 -23.39 4.82
CA ALA A 4 -1.44 -23.16 5.86
C ALA A 4 -0.75 -22.59 7.10
N PHE A 5 -1.42 -21.67 7.77
CA PHE A 5 -1.03 -21.13 9.07
C PHE A 5 -2.29 -20.82 9.89
N THR A 6 -2.15 -20.73 11.20
CA THR A 6 -3.27 -20.45 12.11
C THR A 6 -3.23 -18.99 12.54
N ILE A 7 -4.39 -18.32 12.45
CA ILE A 7 -4.59 -16.98 13.00
C ILE A 7 -5.44 -17.05 14.25
N ARG A 8 -5.24 -16.09 15.16
CA ARG A 8 -6.11 -15.87 16.31
C ARG A 8 -6.84 -14.56 16.10
N LEU A 9 -8.15 -14.61 16.24
CA LEU A 9 -9.05 -13.46 16.19
C LEU A 9 -9.82 -13.45 17.51
N ASP A 10 -10.15 -12.26 18.01
CA ASP A 10 -11.16 -12.15 19.05
C ASP A 10 -12.56 -12.54 18.51
N ASP A 11 -13.47 -12.83 19.43
CA ASP A 11 -14.82 -13.31 19.09
C ASP A 11 -15.60 -12.29 18.24
N GLU A 12 -15.40 -10.99 18.50
CA GLU A 12 -16.06 -9.91 17.78
C GLU A 12 -15.62 -9.86 16.30
N THR A 13 -14.31 -9.94 16.06
CA THR A 13 -13.73 -9.95 14.71
C THR A 13 -14.10 -11.20 13.96
N LEU A 14 -14.12 -12.36 14.62
CA LEU A 14 -14.58 -13.61 14.02
C LEU A 14 -16.05 -13.51 13.59
N ALA A 15 -16.93 -12.97 14.44
CA ALA A 15 -18.34 -12.78 14.10
C ALA A 15 -18.53 -11.83 12.89
N LYS A 16 -17.76 -10.74 12.83
CA LYS A 16 -17.78 -9.82 11.68
C LYS A 16 -17.29 -10.48 10.40
N LEU A 17 -16.24 -11.31 10.47
CA LEU A 17 -15.73 -12.06 9.32
C LEU A 17 -16.77 -13.09 8.83
N ASP A 18 -17.52 -13.70 9.75
CA ASP A 18 -18.58 -14.66 9.43
C ASP A 18 -19.74 -14.02 8.68
N ALA A 19 -20.20 -12.85 9.13
CA ALA A 19 -21.23 -12.08 8.45
C ALA A 19 -20.75 -11.66 7.05
N LEU A 20 -19.51 -11.14 6.95
CA LEU A 20 -18.95 -10.73 5.66
C LEU A 20 -18.82 -11.91 4.68
N ALA A 21 -18.41 -13.08 5.16
CA ALA A 21 -18.34 -14.30 4.36
C ALA A 21 -19.71 -14.69 3.80
N ALA A 22 -20.77 -14.63 4.62
CA ALA A 22 -22.14 -14.92 4.20
C ALA A 22 -22.67 -13.92 3.17
N ASP A 23 -22.50 -12.61 3.44
CA ASP A 23 -23.02 -11.54 2.57
C ASP A 23 -22.32 -11.47 1.21
N THR A 24 -21.07 -11.95 1.13
CA THR A 24 -20.27 -11.92 -0.11
C THR A 24 -20.22 -13.24 -0.87
N ASP A 25 -20.86 -14.30 -0.36
CA ASP A 25 -20.77 -15.68 -0.87
C ASP A 25 -19.30 -16.15 -1.02
N ARG A 26 -18.49 -15.90 0.02
CA ARG A 26 -17.06 -16.27 0.07
C ARG A 26 -16.74 -17.03 1.34
N SER A 27 -15.74 -17.91 1.27
CA SER A 27 -15.22 -18.56 2.47
C SER A 27 -14.36 -17.60 3.30
N ARG A 28 -14.30 -17.82 4.62
CA ARG A 28 -13.39 -17.11 5.52
C ARG A 28 -11.95 -17.15 5.02
N ASN A 29 -11.51 -18.33 4.57
CA ASN A 29 -10.16 -18.53 4.05
C ASN A 29 -9.89 -17.68 2.81
N TRP A 30 -10.88 -17.54 1.91
CA TRP A 30 -10.73 -16.67 0.74
C TRP A 30 -10.58 -15.21 1.15
N LEU A 31 -11.43 -14.72 2.05
CA LEU A 31 -11.38 -13.34 2.54
C LEU A 31 -10.06 -13.03 3.26
N VAL A 32 -9.62 -13.92 4.15
CA VAL A 32 -8.35 -13.78 4.88
C VAL A 32 -7.16 -13.81 3.92
N ALA A 33 -7.14 -14.76 2.99
CA ALA A 33 -6.05 -14.85 2.01
C ALA A 33 -5.99 -13.58 1.13
N LYS A 34 -7.14 -13.08 0.69
CA LYS A 34 -7.23 -11.85 -0.10
C LYS A 34 -6.76 -10.63 0.69
N ALA A 35 -7.23 -10.46 1.92
CA ALA A 35 -6.82 -9.35 2.79
C ALA A 35 -5.31 -9.37 3.06
N ILE A 36 -4.72 -10.54 3.29
CA ILE A 36 -3.28 -10.69 3.51
C ILE A 36 -2.50 -10.39 2.23
N GLN A 37 -2.96 -10.89 1.07
CA GLN A 37 -2.32 -10.59 -0.21
C GLN A 37 -2.28 -9.07 -0.45
N ASP A 38 -3.42 -8.40 -0.32
CA ASP A 38 -3.52 -6.96 -0.54
C ASP A 38 -2.65 -6.18 0.44
N TYR A 39 -2.62 -6.59 1.72
CA TYR A 39 -1.75 -5.98 2.72
C TYR A 39 -0.26 -6.17 2.39
N VAL A 40 0.15 -7.39 2.04
CA VAL A 40 1.56 -7.69 1.73
C VAL A 40 2.00 -6.96 0.48
N GLU A 41 1.21 -6.97 -0.59
CA GLU A 41 1.55 -6.30 -1.85
C GLU A 41 1.73 -4.78 -1.64
N LEU A 42 0.79 -4.14 -0.94
CA LEU A 42 0.87 -2.71 -0.65
C LEU A 42 2.12 -2.36 0.15
N ASN A 43 2.36 -3.05 1.26
CA ASN A 43 3.47 -2.74 2.16
C ASN A 43 4.82 -3.10 1.53
N ALA A 44 4.90 -4.21 0.80
CA ALA A 44 6.14 -4.61 0.12
C ALA A 44 6.56 -3.59 -0.93
N TRP A 45 5.60 -3.10 -1.74
CA TRP A 45 5.87 -2.04 -2.71
C TRP A 45 6.34 -0.75 -2.04
N GLN A 46 5.67 -0.31 -0.96
CA GLN A 46 6.07 0.90 -0.23
C GLN A 46 7.48 0.78 0.34
N ILE A 47 7.78 -0.32 1.02
CA ILE A 47 9.10 -0.58 1.59
C ILE A 47 10.17 -0.59 0.50
N GLN A 48 9.88 -1.23 -0.65
CA GLN A 48 10.81 -1.28 -1.77
C GLN A 48 11.10 0.12 -2.32
N ARG A 49 10.07 0.94 -2.55
CA ARG A 49 10.24 2.33 -3.02
C ARG A 49 11.03 3.19 -2.05
N ILE A 50 10.81 3.03 -0.74
CA ILE A 50 11.59 3.75 0.28
C ILE A 50 13.06 3.35 0.21
N LYS A 51 13.35 2.04 0.13
CA LYS A 51 14.73 1.54 0.03
C LYS A 51 15.43 2.04 -1.24
N GLU A 52 14.71 2.06 -2.36
CA GLU A 52 15.23 2.61 -3.62
C GLU A 52 15.57 4.10 -3.48
N GLY A 53 14.65 4.91 -2.95
CA GLY A 53 14.90 6.34 -2.75
C GLY A 53 16.05 6.64 -1.79
N ILE A 54 16.22 5.84 -0.72
CA ILE A 54 17.39 5.95 0.16
C ILE A 54 18.67 5.62 -0.63
N ALA A 55 18.67 4.54 -1.41
CA ALA A 55 19.84 4.16 -2.19
C ALA A 55 20.19 5.19 -3.29
N GLU A 56 19.19 5.83 -3.92
CA GLU A 56 19.37 6.94 -4.86
C GLU A 56 20.01 8.15 -4.15
N ALA A 57 19.48 8.54 -2.99
CA ALA A 57 20.02 9.61 -2.16
C ALA A 57 21.47 9.33 -1.71
N ASP A 58 21.79 8.10 -1.30
CA ASP A 58 23.14 7.68 -0.93
C ASP A 58 24.13 7.75 -2.11
N ARG A 59 23.63 7.59 -3.35
CA ARG A 59 24.41 7.81 -4.59
C ARG A 59 24.47 9.27 -5.02
N GLY A 60 23.80 10.17 -4.31
CA GLY A 60 23.72 11.60 -4.65
C GLY A 60 22.79 11.90 -5.82
N GLU A 61 21.88 10.98 -6.18
CA GLU A 61 20.91 11.14 -7.27
C GLU A 61 19.73 12.02 -6.82
N PHE A 62 20.04 13.26 -6.43
CA PHE A 62 19.05 14.29 -6.15
C PHE A 62 18.68 15.04 -7.43
N ALA A 63 17.50 15.66 -7.41
CA ALA A 63 17.15 16.62 -8.44
C ALA A 63 18.16 17.78 -8.43
N THR A 64 18.51 18.24 -9.63
CA THR A 64 19.24 19.48 -9.84
C THR A 64 18.37 20.69 -9.49
N ASP A 65 19.00 21.84 -9.25
CA ASP A 65 18.28 23.10 -8.99
C ASP A 65 17.29 23.44 -10.12
N GLU A 66 17.70 23.21 -11.37
CA GLU A 66 16.87 23.45 -12.56
C GLU A 66 15.64 22.53 -12.63
N GLU A 67 15.79 21.26 -12.23
CA GLU A 67 14.67 20.31 -12.12
C GLU A 67 13.73 20.70 -10.98
N LEU A 68 14.28 21.19 -9.86
CA LEU A 68 13.50 21.65 -8.72
C LEU A 68 12.64 22.88 -9.09
N ASP A 69 13.23 23.86 -9.79
CA ASP A 69 12.52 25.04 -10.31
C ASP A 69 11.35 24.65 -11.23
N ALA A 70 11.57 23.65 -12.11
CA ALA A 70 10.53 23.14 -13.00
C ALA A 70 9.40 22.44 -12.23
N ILE A 71 9.72 21.67 -11.18
CA ILE A 71 8.73 21.04 -10.30
C ILE A 71 7.92 22.12 -9.58
N GLU A 72 8.56 23.15 -9.03
CA GLU A 72 7.89 24.26 -8.34
C GLU A 72 6.91 24.99 -9.25
N ALA A 73 7.34 25.37 -10.45
CA ALA A 73 6.50 26.04 -11.44
C ALA A 73 5.26 25.19 -11.80
N LYS A 74 5.44 23.86 -11.95
CA LYS A 74 4.34 22.94 -12.23
C LYS A 74 3.37 22.84 -11.06
N LEU A 75 3.87 22.74 -9.82
CA LEU A 75 3.03 22.68 -8.62
C LEU A 75 2.21 23.98 -8.47
N GLN A 76 2.84 25.14 -8.69
CA GLN A 76 2.17 26.43 -8.65
C GLN A 76 1.05 26.54 -9.70
N ALA A 77 1.28 26.05 -10.91
CA ALA A 77 0.27 26.01 -11.95
C ALA A 77 -0.92 25.10 -11.57
N MET A 78 -0.67 23.93 -10.96
CA MET A 78 -1.73 23.03 -10.49
C MET A 78 -2.56 23.66 -9.37
N ILE A 79 -1.92 24.35 -8.42
CA ILE A 79 -2.61 25.08 -7.35
C ILE A 79 -3.48 26.20 -7.91
N ASN A 80 -2.98 26.93 -8.91
CA ASN A 80 -3.71 28.01 -9.55
C ASN A 80 -4.88 27.52 -10.41
N ALA A 81 -4.76 26.34 -11.04
CA ALA A 81 -5.79 25.75 -11.88
C ALA A 81 -6.93 25.08 -11.09
N GLY A 82 -6.66 24.67 -9.84
CA GLY A 82 -7.65 24.10 -8.92
C GLY A 82 -8.42 25.14 -8.09
N ARG A 83 -8.20 26.44 -8.33
CA ARG A 83 -8.84 27.56 -7.64
C ARG A 83 -9.76 28.34 -8.59
#